data_AF-A0A937MUT2-F1
#
_entry.id   AF-A0A937MUT2-F1
#
_cell.length_a   1.000
_cell.length_b   1.000
_cell.length_c   1.000
_cell.angle_alpha   90.00
_cell.angle_beta   90.00
_cell.angle_gamma   90.00
#
_symmetry.space_group_name_H-M   'P 1'
#
loop_
_entity.id
_entity.type
_entity.pdbx_description
1 polymer ?
#
loop_
_entity_poly.entity_id
_entity_poly.type
_entity_poly.pdbx_seq_one_letter_code
_entity_poly.pdbx_strand_id
1 'polypeptide(L)'
;MLKSTLLVSLFLSLCLNFAHANTLENALIEGVKFLDDVPGVEWYRVDGRTLIIGWKGIPRVFPHTNRKAARRATIATGKEIHVWAVRHNQRKWSVGSGISSICSVLARNGRVQSDTCS
;
A
#
# COMPACT_ATOMS: atom_id res chain seq x y z
N MET A 1 -37.12 18.24 -15.31
CA MET A 1 -36.73 16.82 -15.16
C MET A 1 -35.21 16.63 -14.94
N LEU A 2 -34.46 17.64 -14.45
CA LEU A 2 -33.00 17.60 -14.29
C LEU A 2 -32.52 16.85 -13.02
N LYS A 3 -33.38 16.75 -11.99
CA LYS A 3 -33.00 16.22 -10.66
C LYS A 3 -32.78 14.71 -10.64
N SER A 4 -33.50 13.94 -11.48
CA SER A 4 -33.42 12.48 -11.47
C SER A 4 -32.17 11.97 -12.18
N THR A 5 -31.77 12.57 -13.30
CA THR A 5 -30.54 12.23 -14.03
C THR A 5 -29.27 12.54 -13.25
N LEU A 6 -29.26 13.64 -12.47
CA LEU A 6 -28.13 13.99 -11.58
C LEU A 6 -27.98 13.01 -10.41
N LEU A 7 -29.09 12.50 -9.87
CA LEU A 7 -29.07 11.53 -8.77
C LEU A 7 -28.56 10.16 -9.25
N VAL A 8 -28.99 9.73 -10.44
CA VAL A 8 -28.52 8.49 -11.07
C VAL A 8 -27.04 8.59 -11.43
N SER A 9 -26.56 9.72 -11.97
CA SER A 9 -25.14 9.90 -12.29
C SER A 9 -24.25 9.95 -11.05
N LEU A 10 -24.74 10.54 -9.95
CA LEU A 10 -24.04 10.57 -8.66
C LEU A 10 -23.93 9.18 -8.04
N PHE A 11 -25.03 8.42 -8.04
CA PHE A 11 -25.03 7.02 -7.58
C PHE A 11 -24.10 6.13 -8.42
N LEU A 12 -24.18 6.24 -9.75
CA LEU A 12 -23.32 5.47 -10.65
C LEU A 12 -21.83 5.79 -10.45
N SER A 13 -21.50 7.07 -10.24
CA SER A 13 -20.14 7.51 -9.93
C SER A 13 -19.65 6.97 -8.59
N LEU A 14 -20.49 6.92 -7.55
CA LEU A 14 -20.12 6.27 -6.28
C LEU A 14 -19.80 4.80 -6.50
N CYS A 15 -20.68 4.04 -7.15
CA CYS A 15 -20.51 2.60 -7.36
C CYS A 15 -19.23 2.25 -8.14
N LEU A 16 -18.90 3.01 -9.19
CA LEU A 16 -17.69 2.81 -9.98
C LEU A 16 -16.40 3.04 -9.16
N ASN A 17 -16.40 4.06 -8.29
CA ASN A 17 -15.25 4.35 -7.44
C ASN A 17 -14.99 3.25 -6.39
N PHE A 18 -16.05 2.71 -5.76
CA PHE A 18 -15.91 1.61 -4.81
C PHE A 18 -15.40 0.32 -5.46
N ALA A 19 -15.92 -0.03 -6.64
CA ALA A 19 -15.45 -1.19 -7.38
C ALA A 19 -13.96 -1.07 -7.73
N HIS A 20 -13.52 0.10 -8.20
CA HIS A 20 -12.12 0.31 -8.57
C HIS A 20 -11.18 0.26 -7.35
N ALA A 21 -11.56 0.87 -6.22
CA ALA A 21 -10.80 0.81 -4.98
C ALA A 21 -10.60 -0.64 -4.50
N ASN A 22 -11.66 -1.44 -4.49
CA ASN A 22 -11.60 -2.84 -4.09
C ASN A 22 -10.69 -3.68 -5.00
N THR A 23 -10.72 -3.43 -6.32
CA THR A 23 -9.83 -4.16 -7.26
C THR A 23 -8.35 -3.81 -7.07
N LEU A 24 -8.03 -2.53 -6.83
CA LEU A 24 -6.66 -2.10 -6.58
C LEU A 24 -6.13 -2.70 -5.27
N GLU A 25 -6.92 -2.62 -4.21
CA GLU A 25 -6.55 -3.14 -2.89
C GLU A 25 -6.30 -4.65 -2.94
N ASN A 26 -7.21 -5.42 -3.55
CA ASN A 26 -7.04 -6.85 -3.70
C ASN A 26 -5.78 -7.21 -4.50
N ALA A 27 -5.52 -6.52 -5.62
CA ALA A 27 -4.32 -6.74 -6.42
C ALA A 27 -3.03 -6.41 -5.65
N LEU A 28 -3.04 -5.36 -4.82
CA LEU A 28 -1.94 -5.03 -3.92
C LEU A 28 -1.70 -6.13 -2.90
N ILE A 29 -2.75 -6.57 -2.19
CA ILE A 29 -2.67 -7.62 -1.16
C ILE A 29 -2.13 -8.91 -1.77
N GLU A 30 -2.65 -9.35 -2.91
CA GLU A 30 -2.16 -10.55 -3.60
C GLU A 30 -0.69 -10.42 -4.02
N GLY A 31 -0.30 -9.26 -4.57
CA GLY A 31 1.07 -9.01 -5.01
C GLY A 31 2.10 -9.07 -3.87
N VAL A 32 1.68 -8.80 -2.64
CA VAL A 32 2.55 -8.77 -1.46
C VAL A 32 2.29 -9.89 -0.46
N LYS A 33 1.47 -10.88 -0.80
CA LYS A 33 1.15 -12.03 0.07
C LYS A 33 2.37 -12.80 0.58
N PHE A 34 3.51 -12.74 -0.14
CA PHE A 34 4.78 -13.30 0.34
C PHE A 34 5.26 -12.71 1.68
N LEU A 35 4.73 -11.54 2.09
CA LEU A 35 5.00 -10.93 3.38
C LEU A 35 4.51 -11.79 4.56
N ASP A 36 3.49 -12.63 4.35
CA ASP A 36 2.99 -13.59 5.36
C ASP A 36 4.10 -14.55 5.83
N ASP A 37 5.05 -14.86 4.96
CA ASP A 37 6.14 -15.79 5.22
C ASP A 37 7.45 -15.10 5.63
N VAL A 38 7.47 -13.76 5.79
CA VAL A 38 8.69 -13.02 6.13
C VAL A 38 8.84 -12.89 7.65
N PRO A 39 9.91 -13.48 8.25
CA PRO A 39 10.17 -13.31 9.68
C PRO A 39 10.33 -11.83 10.03
N GLY A 40 9.58 -11.40 11.04
CA GLY A 40 9.61 -10.03 11.54
C GLY A 40 8.56 -9.11 10.90
N VAL A 41 7.84 -9.53 9.86
CA VAL A 41 6.62 -8.81 9.45
C VAL A 41 5.47 -9.32 10.32
N GLU A 42 4.85 -8.41 11.08
CA GLU A 42 3.75 -8.74 12.00
C GLU A 42 2.38 -8.51 11.35
N TRP A 43 2.29 -7.49 10.52
CA TRP A 43 1.09 -7.14 9.76
C TRP A 43 1.46 -6.26 8.58
N TYR A 44 0.57 -6.21 7.60
CA TYR A 44 0.58 -5.18 6.58
C TYR A 44 -0.85 -4.79 6.23
N ARG A 45 -1.04 -3.57 5.72
CA ARG A 45 -2.33 -3.08 5.25
C ARG A 45 -2.16 -2.18 4.03
N VAL A 46 -3.20 -2.10 3.23
CA VAL A 46 -3.28 -1.20 2.08
C VAL A 46 -4.12 0.01 2.44
N ASP A 47 -3.73 1.16 1.90
CA ASP A 47 -4.42 2.45 2.07
C ASP A 47 -4.31 3.21 0.73
N GLY A 48 -5.27 2.96 -0.17
CA GLY A 48 -5.23 3.43 -1.55
C GLY A 48 -4.01 2.89 -2.30
N ARG A 49 -3.07 3.77 -2.65
CA ARG A 49 -1.79 3.41 -3.32
C ARG A 49 -0.63 3.21 -2.34
N THR A 50 -0.95 3.10 -1.07
CA THR A 50 0.03 2.97 0.01
C THR A 50 -0.03 1.57 0.58
N LEU A 51 1.12 0.92 0.71
CA LEU A 51 1.29 -0.29 1.50
C LEU A 51 2.03 0.07 2.79
N ILE A 52 1.48 -0.32 3.93
CA ILE A 52 2.09 -0.07 5.24
C ILE A 52 2.45 -1.42 5.84
N ILE A 53 3.70 -1.59 6.25
CA ILE A 53 4.24 -2.84 6.78
C ILE A 53 4.69 -2.62 8.23
N GLY A 54 4.09 -3.35 9.16
CA GLY A 54 4.45 -3.36 10.57
C GLY A 54 5.53 -4.38 10.88
N TRP A 55 6.71 -3.92 11.28
CA TRP A 55 7.87 -4.76 11.56
C TRP A 55 8.15 -4.95 13.06
N LYS A 56 8.43 -6.18 13.45
CA LYS A 56 8.98 -6.60 14.75
C LYS A 56 10.50 -6.59 14.68
N GLY A 57 11.08 -5.44 14.99
CA GLY A 57 12.53 -5.19 14.85
C GLY A 57 12.95 -4.88 13.41
N ILE A 58 14.26 -4.81 13.17
CA ILE A 58 14.85 -4.51 11.85
C ILE A 58 15.80 -5.66 11.48
N PRO A 59 15.31 -6.73 10.83
CA PRO A 59 16.18 -7.83 10.41
C PRO A 59 17.09 -7.40 9.25
N ARG A 60 18.17 -8.15 8.99
CA ARG A 60 19.11 -7.85 7.89
C ARG A 60 18.44 -7.77 6.51
N VAL A 61 17.37 -8.51 6.30
CA VAL A 61 16.61 -8.52 5.04
C VAL A 61 15.65 -7.33 4.90
N PHE A 62 15.52 -6.48 5.92
CA PHE A 62 14.53 -5.41 5.99
C PHE A 62 14.55 -4.47 4.78
N PRO A 63 15.67 -3.86 4.35
CA PRO A 63 15.67 -2.98 3.17
C PRO A 63 15.28 -3.74 1.90
N HIS A 64 15.79 -4.96 1.74
CA HIS A 64 15.49 -5.81 0.58
C HIS A 64 14.01 -6.18 0.50
N THR A 65 13.39 -6.57 1.62
CA THR A 65 11.97 -6.93 1.68
C THR A 65 11.07 -5.75 1.34
N ASN A 66 11.32 -4.56 1.91
CA ASN A 66 10.51 -3.37 1.63
C ASN A 66 10.62 -2.97 0.14
N ARG A 67 11.82 -3.00 -0.44
CA ARG A 67 12.02 -2.77 -1.89
C ARG A 67 11.32 -3.83 -2.75
N LYS A 68 11.39 -5.10 -2.35
CA LYS A 68 10.70 -6.22 -3.03
C LYS A 68 9.18 -6.05 -2.98
N ALA A 69 8.63 -5.67 -1.83
CA ALA A 69 7.21 -5.40 -1.66
C ALA A 69 6.75 -4.27 -2.59
N ALA A 70 7.50 -3.15 -2.63
CA ALA A 70 7.19 -2.02 -3.50
C ALA A 70 7.17 -2.44 -4.97
N ARG A 71 8.21 -3.17 -5.42
CA ARG A 71 8.31 -3.68 -6.80
C ARG A 71 7.17 -4.63 -7.17
N ARG A 72 6.82 -5.58 -6.30
CA ARG A 72 5.74 -6.52 -6.57
C ARG A 72 4.37 -5.84 -6.58
N ALA A 73 4.14 -4.90 -5.66
CA ALA A 73 2.89 -4.13 -5.62
C ALA A 73 2.69 -3.29 -6.90
N THR A 74 3.73 -2.63 -7.42
CA THR A 74 3.60 -1.87 -8.68
C THR A 74 3.41 -2.79 -9.89
N ILE A 75 4.01 -3.99 -9.91
CA ILE A 75 3.79 -4.99 -10.97
C ILE A 75 2.35 -5.51 -10.92
N ALA A 76 1.84 -5.84 -9.74
CA ALA A 76 0.50 -6.39 -9.57
C ALA A 76 -0.61 -5.39 -9.93
N THR A 77 -0.39 -4.10 -9.65
CA THR A 77 -1.41 -3.06 -9.84
C THR A 77 -1.26 -2.26 -11.13
N GLY A 78 -0.07 -2.26 -11.73
CA GLY A 78 0.28 -1.33 -12.80
C GLY A 78 0.30 0.15 -12.36
N LYS A 79 0.33 0.43 -11.06
CA LYS A 79 0.32 1.78 -10.48
C LYS A 79 1.63 2.10 -9.79
N GLU A 80 1.88 3.38 -9.56
CA GLU A 80 2.89 3.84 -8.62
C GLU A 80 2.42 3.53 -7.18
N ILE A 81 3.30 2.93 -6.38
CA ILE A 81 3.01 2.48 -5.02
C ILE A 81 4.05 3.05 -4.06
N HIS A 82 3.57 3.54 -2.92
CA HIS A 82 4.39 3.94 -1.78
C HIS A 82 4.35 2.85 -0.71
N VAL A 83 5.50 2.35 -0.30
CA VAL A 83 5.62 1.44 0.84
C VAL A 83 6.16 2.22 2.03
N TRP A 84 5.54 2.05 3.19
CA TRP A 84 6.02 2.57 4.47
C TRP A 84 6.27 1.42 5.43
N ALA A 85 7.47 1.38 5.99
CA ALA A 85 7.82 0.47 7.07
C ALA A 85 7.64 1.20 8.41
N VAL A 86 6.90 0.60 9.32
CA VAL A 86 6.61 1.15 10.66
C VAL A 86 6.89 0.10 11.73
N ARG A 87 6.91 0.49 13.00
CA ARG A 87 6.99 -0.46 14.11
C ARG A 87 5.68 -1.23 14.21
N HIS A 88 5.75 -2.52 14.54
CA HIS A 88 4.58 -3.40 14.62
C HIS A 88 3.49 -2.94 15.61
N ASN A 89 3.81 -2.09 16.60
CA ASN A 89 2.82 -1.54 17.51
C ASN A 89 2.06 -0.32 16.94
N GLN A 90 2.49 0.24 15.81
CA GLN A 90 1.89 1.42 15.16
C GLN A 90 0.75 1.04 14.19
N ARG A 91 -0.22 0.21 14.60
CA ARG A 91 -1.31 -0.27 13.73
C ARG A 91 -2.20 0.84 13.14
N LYS A 92 -2.30 1.97 13.84
CA LYS A 92 -3.09 3.15 13.43
C LYS A 92 -2.24 4.20 12.68
N TRP A 93 -1.00 3.88 12.32
CA TRP A 93 -0.14 4.81 11.59
C TRP A 93 -0.74 5.12 10.22
N SER A 94 -0.71 6.39 9.81
CA SER A 94 -1.12 6.85 8.49
C SER A 94 -0.17 7.91 7.94
N VAL A 95 -0.19 8.06 6.61
CA VAL A 95 0.57 9.13 5.93
C VAL A 95 0.08 10.48 6.43
N GLY A 96 1.00 11.33 6.87
CA GLY A 96 0.67 12.66 7.43
C GLY A 96 0.24 12.67 8.90
N SER A 97 0.26 11.52 9.60
CA SER A 97 -0.10 11.46 11.04
C SER A 97 0.86 12.18 11.99
N GLY A 98 2.01 12.65 11.50
CA GLY A 98 3.09 13.21 12.34
C GLY A 98 3.91 12.17 13.10
N ILE A 99 3.46 10.91 13.13
CA ILE A 99 4.19 9.80 13.73
C ILE A 99 5.28 9.32 12.76
N SER A 100 6.51 9.13 13.25
CA SER A 100 7.62 8.69 12.41
C SER A 100 7.41 7.26 11.89
N SER A 101 7.83 7.06 10.63
CA SER A 101 8.05 5.75 10.03
C SER A 101 9.52 5.36 10.19
N ILE A 102 9.83 4.09 9.95
CA ILE A 102 11.20 3.57 9.94
C ILE A 102 11.87 3.91 8.60
N CYS A 103 11.21 3.56 7.49
CA CYS A 103 11.65 3.95 6.15
C CYS A 103 10.48 3.92 5.16
N SER A 104 10.72 4.42 3.96
CA SER A 104 9.78 4.39 2.85
C SER A 104 10.45 4.00 1.53
N VAL A 105 9.65 3.45 0.61
CA VAL A 105 10.07 3.08 -0.75
C VAL A 105 9.01 3.56 -1.73
N LEU A 106 9.41 4.30 -2.75
CA LEU A 106 8.59 4.65 -3.90
C LEU A 106 8.95 3.75 -5.07
N ALA A 107 7.97 3.08 -5.67
CA ALA A 107 8.18 2.26 -6.87
C ALA A 107 7.12 2.50 -7.94
N ARG A 108 7.56 2.42 -9.20
CA ARG A 108 6.74 2.55 -10.40
C ARG A 108 7.25 1.62 -11.49
N ASN A 109 6.33 0.97 -12.21
CA ASN A 109 6.62 0.07 -13.33
C ASN A 109 7.68 -1.01 -12.97
N GLY A 110 7.53 -1.63 -11.80
CA GLY A 110 8.42 -2.69 -11.31
C GLY A 110 9.80 -2.23 -10.83
N ARG A 111 10.06 -0.91 -10.76
CA ARG A 111 11.34 -0.31 -10.41
C ARG A 111 11.22 0.63 -9.22
N VAL A 112 12.17 0.54 -8.30
CA VAL A 112 12.32 1.50 -7.20
C VAL A 112 12.80 2.83 -7.78
N GLN A 113 12.11 3.91 -7.43
CA GLN A 113 12.46 5.27 -7.81
C GLN A 113 13.30 5.95 -6.73
N SER A 114 12.90 5.78 -5.48
CA SER A 114 13.60 6.30 -4.31
C SER A 114 13.26 5.46 -3.07
N ASP A 115 14.17 5.42 -2.10
CA ASP A 115 13.90 4.87 -0.78
C ASP A 115 14.77 5.48 0.31
N THR A 116 14.32 5.35 1.55
CA THR A 116 15.04 5.79 2.76
C THR A 116 15.49 4.61 3.62
N CYS A 117 15.43 3.38 3.08
CA CYS A 117 15.72 2.16 3.84
C CYS A 117 17.24 1.87 3.84
N SER A 118 17.87 2.04 5.01
CA SER A 118 19.28 1.72 5.28
C SER A 118 19.47 0.31 5.84
#